data_AF-A0A530BG62-F1
#
_entry.id   AF-A0A530BG62-F1
#
_cell.length_a   1.000
_cell.length_b   1.000
_cell.length_c   1.000
_cell.angle_alpha   90.00
_cell.angle_beta   90.00
_cell.angle_gamma   90.00
#
_symmetry.space_group_name_H-M   'P 1'
#
loop_
_entity.id
_entity.type
_entity.pdbx_description
1 polymer ?
#
loop_
_entity_poly.entity_id
_entity_poly.type
_entity_poly.pdbx_seq_one_letter_code
_entity_poly.pdbx_strand_id
1 'polypeptide(L)' 'MEKARPASLAPSETVRVTNPGGSSPFVLTCDHASNFLPAAFGTLGLPVED' A
#
# COMPACT_ATOMS: atom_id res chain seq x y z
N MET A 1 14.68 6.29 17.20
CA MET A 1 13.99 5.29 16.36
C MET A 1 12.50 5.53 16.52
N GLU A 2 11.85 6.13 15.53
CA GLU A 2 10.40 6.33 15.59
C GLU A 2 9.72 4.96 15.65
N LYS A 3 8.84 4.77 16.64
CA LYS A 3 8.11 3.52 16.85
C LYS A 3 7.14 3.39 15.68
N ALA A 4 7.13 2.24 14.98
CA ALA A 4 6.19 1.99 13.90
C ALA A 4 4.77 2.33 14.38
N ARG A 5 4.13 3.27 13.69
CA ARG A 5 2.77 3.72 14.01
C ARG A 5 1.83 2.50 13.93
N PRO A 6 0.93 2.31 14.90
CA PRO A 6 0.01 1.17 14.86
C PRO A 6 -0.84 1.24 13.59
N ALA A 7 -1.04 0.08 12.95
CA ALA A 7 -1.87 -0.05 11.76
C ALA A 7 -3.28 0.47 12.06
N SER A 8 -3.68 1.52 11.35
CA SER A 8 -5.00 2.14 11.46
C SER A 8 -6.08 1.18 10.96
N LEU A 9 -7.25 1.14 11.62
CA LEU A 9 -8.44 0.40 11.17
C LEU A 9 -9.11 1.02 9.92
N ALA A 10 -8.40 1.85 9.15
CA ALA A 10 -8.87 2.42 7.90
C ALA A 10 -8.89 1.35 6.79
N PRO A 11 -9.79 1.46 5.78
CA PRO A 11 -9.90 0.50 4.69
C PRO A 11 -8.64 0.54 3.82
N SER A 12 -7.68 -0.33 4.13
CA SER A 12 -6.29 -0.35 3.64
C SER A 12 -5.50 0.93 3.91
N GLU A 13 -4.33 0.80 4.53
CA GLU A 13 -3.42 1.94 4.64
C GLU A 13 -2.87 2.28 3.23
N THR A 14 -2.87 3.56 2.87
CA THR A 14 -2.35 4.04 1.57
C THR A 14 -0.88 3.68 1.36
N VAL A 15 -0.14 3.48 2.45
CA VAL A 15 1.27 3.09 2.43
C VAL A 15 1.43 1.80 3.23
N ARG A 16 2.17 0.84 2.67
CA ARG A 16 2.60 -0.37 3.38
C ARG A 16 4.12 -0.36 3.51
N VAL A 17 4.59 -0.48 4.75
CA VAL A 17 6.02 -0.71 5.02
C VAL A 17 6.23 -2.19 5.34
N THR A 18 7.07 -2.84 4.54
CA THR A 18 7.50 -4.23 4.79
C THR A 18 8.95 -4.20 5.27
N ASN A 19 9.28 -5.03 6.27
CA ASN A 19 10.62 -5.10 6.87
C ASN A 19 11.17 -3.73 7.37
N PRO A 20 10.43 -2.98 8.23
CA PRO A 20 10.85 -1.65 8.69
C PRO A 20 12.15 -1.66 9.52
N GLY A 21 12.56 -2.82 10.05
CA GLY A 21 13.81 -3.00 10.79
C GLY A 21 14.94 -3.62 9.98
N GLY A 22 14.84 -3.68 8.65
CA GLY A 22 15.84 -4.28 7.79
C GLY A 22 17.22 -3.61 7.91
N SER A 23 18.29 -4.41 7.80
CA SER A 23 19.68 -3.95 7.91
C SER A 23 20.40 -3.76 6.57
N SER A 24 19.70 -4.00 5.46
CA SER A 24 20.22 -3.77 4.11
C SER A 24 20.53 -2.28 3.90
N PRO A 25 21.57 -1.91 3.15
CA PRO A 25 21.81 -0.52 2.75
C PRO A 25 20.81 -0.01 1.69
N PHE A 26 20.00 -0.90 1.12
CA PHE A 26 19.02 -0.56 0.08
C PHE A 26 17.62 -0.38 0.66
N VAL A 27 16.94 0.67 0.21
CA VAL A 27 15.51 0.89 0.41
C VAL A 27 14.79 0.58 -0.90
N LEU A 28 13.86 -0.36 -0.86
CA LEU A 28 13.03 -0.71 -2.00
C LEU A 28 11.73 0.09 -1.95
N THR A 29 11.36 0.70 -3.08
CA THR A 29 10.10 1.43 -3.24
C THR A 29 9.31 0.86 -4.41
N CYS A 30 7.98 1.00 -4.36
CA CYS A 30 7.12 0.61 -5.47
C CYS A 30 5.83 1.44 -5.43
N ASP A 31 5.69 2.38 -6.36
CA ASP A 31 4.53 3.27 -6.44
C ASP A 31 3.30 2.60 -7.07
N HIS A 32 3.50 1.54 -7.86
CA HIS A 32 2.44 0.80 -8.56
C HIS A 32 2.23 -0.61 -7.97
N ALA A 33 2.30 -0.73 -6.64
CA ALA A 33 2.31 -2.01 -5.95
C ALA A 33 0.95 -2.72 -5.83
N SER A 34 -0.15 -2.03 -6.17
CA SER A 34 -1.51 -2.49 -5.88
C SER A 34 -2.48 -2.15 -7.01
N ASN A 35 -3.43 -3.05 -7.25
CA ASN A 35 -4.61 -2.83 -8.10
C ASN A 35 -5.84 -2.42 -7.28
N PHE A 36 -5.68 -2.08 -5.99
CA PHE A 36 -6.79 -1.65 -5.14
C PHE A 36 -7.39 -0.34 -5.65
N LEU A 37 -8.71 -0.34 -5.83
CA LEU A 37 -9.50 0.84 -6.16
C LEU A 37 -10.40 1.20 -4.98
N PRO A 38 -10.34 2.43 -4.43
CA PRO A 38 -11.30 2.88 -3.42
C PRO A 38 -12.73 2.81 -3.95
N ALA A 39 -13.65 2.31 -3.11
CA ALA A 39 -15.03 2.03 -3.51
C ALA A 39 -15.75 3.24 -4.15
N ALA A 40 -15.41 4.47 -3.74
CA ALA A 40 -15.96 5.70 -4.29
C ALA A 40 -15.71 5.88 -5.81
N PHE A 41 -14.74 5.17 -6.38
CA PHE A 41 -14.39 5.25 -7.80
C PHE A 41 -14.97 4.12 -8.66
N GLY A 42 -15.64 3.12 -8.06
CA GLY A 42 -16.19 1.98 -8.79
C GLY A 42 -15.13 1.25 -9.63
N THR A 43 -15.41 1.04 -10.91
CA THR A 43 -14.49 0.38 -11.86
C THR A 43 -13.70 1.36 -12.73
N LEU A 44 -13.78 2.67 -12.45
CA LEU A 44 -13.29 3.73 -13.35
C LEU A 44 -13.91 3.69 -14.77
N GLY A 45 -15.02 2.97 -14.96
CA GLY A 45 -15.63 2.76 -16.27
C GLY A 45 -14.91 1.72 -17.14
N LEU A 46 -13.96 0.97 -16.57
CA LEU A 46 -13.23 -0.09 -17.25
C LEU A 46 -13.92 -1.45 -17.03
N PRO A 47 -13.87 -2.37 -18.02
CA PRO A 47 -14.29 -3.75 -17.82
C PRO A 47 -13.31 -4.50 -16.92
N VAL A 48 -13.75 -5.65 -16.39
CA VAL A 48 -12.81 -6.62 -15.82
C VAL A 48 -12.12 -7.33 -16.98
N GLU A 49 -10.81 -7.49 -16.90
CA GLU A 49 -10.06 -8.32 -17.85
C GLU A 49 -10.31 -9.81 -17.53
N ASP A 50 -10.35 -10.64 -18.56
CA ASP A 50 -10.54 -12.11 -18.46
C ASP A 50 -9.30 -12.86 -17.94
#